data_AF-A0A3D1JUR4-F1
#
_entry.id   AF-A0A3D1JUR4-F1
#
_cell.length_a   1.000
_cell.length_b   1.000
_cell.length_c   1.000
_cell.angle_alpha   90.00
_cell.angle_beta   90.00
_cell.angle_gamma   90.00
#
_symmetry.space_group_name_H-M   'P 1'
#
loop_
_entity.id
_entity.type
_entity.pdbx_description
1 polymer ?
#
loop_
_entity_poly.entity_id
_entity_poly.type
_entity_poly.pdbx_seq_one_letter_code
_entity_poly.pdbx_strand_id
1 'polypeptide(L)'
;MDEDLFVVSDEKPFLAGDKGEFLVSPRLDDLASAFAAAEAVINAPADGLSVCFLADNEEVGSSTKQGAGGTFLKSTLKRIACSLGMDFDAALASSFMVSADNAHAVHPNHPEKSDPTNSVILGEGVVVKHHANQNYTTDAVSSAVIKQIAEKAGVKTQDFFMRSDLRCGSTLGAISSTQVSVKSVDVGIAQLAMHSAVETVAASDLDAAVKLFEGFFKAKIQFPEDGRIILK
;
A
#
# COMPACT_ATOMS: atom_id res chain seq x y z
N MET A 1 -37.09 -4.48 5.51
CA MET A 1 -35.95 -4.04 4.68
C MET A 1 -35.06 -3.27 5.62
N ASP A 2 -33.79 -3.60 5.63
CA ASP A 2 -32.78 -2.96 6.47
C ASP A 2 -31.86 -2.15 5.55
N GLU A 3 -31.28 -1.07 6.04
CA GLU A 3 -30.46 -0.13 5.24
C GLU A 3 -29.09 0.07 5.91
N ASP A 4 -28.05 0.20 5.08
CA ASP A 4 -26.69 0.52 5.50
C ASP A 4 -26.26 1.84 4.81
N LEU A 5 -26.29 2.94 5.57
CA LEU A 5 -26.12 4.29 5.06
C LEU A 5 -25.03 5.03 5.83
N PHE A 6 -24.18 5.74 5.08
CA PHE A 6 -23.07 6.52 5.62
C PHE A 6 -23.30 8.01 5.40
N VAL A 7 -22.97 8.82 6.42
CA VAL A 7 -22.88 10.27 6.26
C VAL A 7 -21.56 10.59 5.57
N VAL A 8 -21.62 11.27 4.43
CA VAL A 8 -20.45 11.63 3.63
C VAL A 8 -20.38 13.14 3.43
N SER A 9 -19.17 13.66 3.27
CA SER A 9 -18.96 15.04 2.83
C SER A 9 -19.51 15.22 1.40
N ASP A 10 -20.26 16.30 1.18
CA ASP A 10 -20.74 16.73 -0.15
C ASP A 10 -19.68 17.53 -0.93
N GLU A 11 -18.53 17.81 -0.32
CA GLU A 11 -17.43 18.52 -0.97
C GLU A 11 -16.91 17.72 -2.15
N LYS A 12 -16.86 18.35 -3.33
CA LYS A 12 -16.32 17.74 -4.54
C LYS A 12 -14.79 17.79 -4.51
N PRO A 13 -14.09 16.77 -5.03
CA PRO A 13 -12.64 16.84 -5.14
C PRO A 13 -12.18 18.04 -5.98
N PHE A 14 -11.12 18.72 -5.56
CA PHE A 14 -10.54 19.85 -6.29
C PHE A 14 -9.02 19.89 -6.17
N LEU A 15 -8.38 20.59 -7.11
CA LEU A 15 -6.95 20.87 -7.05
C LEU A 15 -6.71 22.17 -6.27
N ALA A 16 -5.74 22.13 -5.36
CA ALA A 16 -5.31 23.25 -4.53
C ALA A 16 -3.80 23.51 -4.70
N GLY A 17 -3.34 24.64 -4.17
CA GLY A 17 -1.98 25.13 -4.37
C GLY A 17 -1.88 26.10 -5.55
N ASP A 18 -0.82 26.91 -5.58
CA ASP A 18 -0.61 27.95 -6.59
C ASP A 18 -0.53 27.36 -8.01
N LYS A 19 -0.02 26.13 -8.13
CA LYS A 19 0.12 25.41 -9.40
C LYS A 19 -0.86 24.25 -9.52
N GLY A 20 -1.82 24.12 -8.60
CA GLY A 20 -2.72 22.97 -8.53
C GLY A 20 -2.01 21.67 -8.15
N GLU A 21 -0.93 21.75 -7.37
CA GLU A 21 -0.09 20.59 -7.02
C GLU A 21 -0.73 19.62 -6.01
N PHE A 22 -1.77 20.05 -5.29
CA PHE A 22 -2.43 19.23 -4.27
C PHE A 22 -3.81 18.77 -4.72
N LEU A 23 -4.10 17.48 -4.52
CA LEU A 23 -5.45 16.94 -4.61
C LEU A 23 -6.09 16.97 -3.23
N VAL A 24 -7.21 17.68 -3.13
CA VAL A 24 -8.03 17.76 -1.92
C VAL A 24 -9.32 17.00 -2.17
N SER A 25 -9.59 15.97 -1.37
CA SER A 25 -10.74 15.08 -1.57
C SER A 25 -11.17 14.41 -0.26
N PRO A 26 -12.46 14.12 -0.09
CA PRO A 26 -12.90 13.14 0.90
C PRO A 26 -12.34 11.74 0.57
N ARG A 27 -12.03 10.96 1.62
CA ARG A 27 -11.75 9.51 1.55
C ARG A 27 -10.52 9.15 0.70
N LEU A 28 -9.49 10.00 0.70
CA LEU A 28 -8.21 9.63 0.11
C LEU A 28 -7.61 8.42 0.82
N ASP A 29 -7.83 8.35 2.14
CA ASP A 29 -7.58 7.15 2.94
C ASP A 29 -8.74 6.14 2.81
N ASP A 30 -8.58 4.97 2.19
CA ASP A 30 -7.45 4.53 1.34
C ASP A 30 -7.89 4.37 -0.13
N LEU A 31 -8.91 5.12 -0.57
CA LEU A 31 -9.37 5.05 -1.96
C LEU A 31 -8.29 5.48 -2.96
N ALA A 32 -7.32 6.29 -2.54
CA ALA A 32 -6.19 6.68 -3.38
C ALA A 32 -5.33 5.46 -3.76
N SER A 33 -4.94 4.65 -2.78
CA SER A 33 -4.18 3.42 -3.03
C SER A 33 -5.01 2.36 -3.74
N ALA A 34 -6.29 2.22 -3.37
CA ALA A 34 -7.21 1.29 -4.04
C ALA A 34 -7.38 1.63 -5.53
N PHE A 35 -7.51 2.92 -5.86
CA PHE A 35 -7.54 3.41 -7.24
C PHE A 35 -6.22 3.08 -7.95
N ALA A 36 -5.08 3.43 -7.35
CA ALA A 36 -3.78 3.18 -7.98
C ALA A 36 -3.53 1.70 -8.24
N ALA A 37 -3.91 0.82 -7.31
CA ALA A 37 -3.75 -0.63 -7.44
C ALA A 37 -4.69 -1.22 -8.50
N ALA A 38 -5.93 -0.72 -8.59
CA ALA A 38 -6.91 -1.13 -9.59
C ALA A 38 -6.49 -0.69 -11.01
N GLU A 39 -6.06 0.56 -11.18
CA GLU A 39 -5.54 1.05 -12.46
C GLU A 39 -4.32 0.24 -12.89
N ALA A 40 -3.38 0.02 -11.97
CA ALA A 40 -2.15 -0.71 -12.27
C ALA A 40 -2.41 -2.16 -12.70
N VAL A 41 -3.26 -2.92 -11.98
CA VAL A 41 -3.51 -4.33 -12.34
C VAL A 41 -4.19 -4.48 -13.70
N ILE A 42 -4.97 -3.48 -14.13
CA ILE A 42 -5.62 -3.45 -15.45
C ILE A 42 -4.59 -3.12 -16.55
N ASN A 43 -3.73 -2.14 -16.30
CA ASN A 43 -2.80 -1.60 -17.31
C ASN A 43 -1.46 -2.36 -17.39
N ALA A 44 -1.16 -3.23 -16.42
CA ALA A 44 0.09 -3.98 -16.30
C ALA A 44 -0.16 -5.50 -16.27
N PRO A 45 -0.48 -6.13 -17.42
CA PRO A 45 -0.61 -7.58 -17.47
C PRO A 45 0.73 -8.25 -17.11
N ALA A 46 0.69 -9.15 -16.13
CA ALA A 46 1.87 -9.86 -15.65
C ALA A 46 2.13 -11.15 -16.43
N ASP A 47 3.40 -11.56 -16.48
CA ASP A 47 3.82 -12.93 -16.82
C ASP A 47 3.65 -13.84 -15.57
N GLY A 48 2.39 -14.04 -15.15
CA GLY A 48 2.04 -14.76 -13.92
C GLY A 48 0.60 -14.48 -13.44
N LEU A 49 0.34 -14.83 -12.17
CA LEU A 49 -0.93 -14.52 -11.51
C LEU A 49 -0.83 -13.17 -10.78
N SER A 50 -1.47 -12.14 -11.33
CA SER A 50 -1.69 -10.87 -10.63
C SER A 50 -2.94 -10.93 -9.76
N VAL A 51 -2.85 -10.42 -8.54
CA VAL A 51 -3.97 -10.31 -7.61
C VAL A 51 -4.01 -8.89 -7.05
N CYS A 52 -5.15 -8.22 -7.20
CA CYS A 52 -5.47 -7.00 -6.50
C CYS A 52 -6.60 -7.32 -5.52
N PHE A 53 -6.36 -7.11 -4.22
CA PHE A 53 -7.32 -7.39 -3.15
C PHE A 53 -7.65 -6.09 -2.42
N LEU A 54 -8.91 -5.66 -2.56
CA LEU A 54 -9.45 -4.49 -1.87
C LEU A 54 -10.30 -4.97 -0.71
N ALA A 55 -9.89 -4.65 0.51
CA ALA A 55 -10.53 -5.10 1.75
C ALA A 55 -11.41 -3.98 2.34
N ASP A 56 -12.52 -4.38 2.96
CA ASP A 56 -13.37 -3.46 3.74
C ASP A 56 -13.00 -3.56 5.24
N ASN A 57 -13.51 -2.62 6.05
CA ASN A 57 -13.41 -2.64 7.51
C ASN A 57 -11.98 -2.54 8.08
N GLU A 58 -11.04 -1.98 7.31
CA GLU A 58 -9.68 -1.67 7.80
C GLU A 58 -9.76 -0.84 9.09
N GLU A 59 -10.50 0.26 9.02
CA GLU A 59 -10.67 1.29 10.06
C GLU A 59 -11.32 0.81 11.36
N VAL A 60 -11.90 -0.40 11.35
CA VAL A 60 -12.49 -1.05 12.53
C VAL A 60 -11.73 -2.32 12.94
N GLY A 61 -10.50 -2.50 12.42
CA GLY A 61 -9.55 -3.54 12.80
C GLY A 61 -9.57 -4.79 11.92
N SER A 62 -10.20 -4.77 10.74
CA SER A 62 -10.20 -5.83 9.71
C SER A 62 -10.68 -7.22 10.13
N SER A 63 -11.18 -7.39 11.36
CA SER A 63 -11.59 -8.69 11.92
C SER A 63 -13.02 -9.06 11.50
N THR A 64 -13.30 -8.96 10.21
CA THR A 64 -14.62 -9.23 9.60
C THR A 64 -14.48 -10.21 8.43
N LYS A 65 -15.61 -10.69 7.90
CA LYS A 65 -15.60 -11.62 6.76
C LYS A 65 -15.08 -10.98 5.47
N GLN A 66 -15.22 -9.66 5.32
CA GLN A 66 -14.80 -8.90 4.15
C GLN A 66 -13.52 -8.06 4.36
N GLY A 67 -13.01 -8.02 5.59
CA GLY A 67 -11.72 -7.40 5.90
C GLY A 67 -10.52 -8.32 5.73
N ALA A 68 -9.32 -7.75 5.87
CA ALA A 68 -8.05 -8.47 5.71
C ALA A 68 -7.84 -9.61 6.72
N GLY A 69 -8.48 -9.55 7.89
CA GLY A 69 -8.44 -10.64 8.87
C GLY A 69 -9.32 -11.83 8.50
N GLY A 70 -10.16 -11.70 7.47
CA GLY A 70 -11.04 -12.73 6.98
C GLY A 70 -10.31 -13.83 6.18
N THR A 71 -11.01 -14.94 5.95
CA THR A 71 -10.46 -16.08 5.19
C THR A 71 -10.66 -15.96 3.68
N PHE A 72 -11.27 -14.87 3.20
CA PHE A 72 -11.65 -14.69 1.79
C PHE A 72 -10.43 -14.73 0.86
N LEU A 73 -9.38 -13.96 1.16
CA LEU A 73 -8.15 -13.93 0.36
C LEU A 73 -7.52 -15.32 0.27
N LYS A 74 -7.24 -15.95 1.43
CA LYS A 74 -6.67 -17.30 1.52
C LYS A 74 -7.49 -18.34 0.75
N SER A 75 -8.81 -18.34 0.94
CA SER A 75 -9.71 -19.31 0.31
C SER A 75 -9.75 -19.12 -1.21
N THR A 76 -9.74 -17.87 -1.68
CA THR A 76 -9.73 -17.54 -3.11
C THR A 76 -8.42 -17.95 -3.76
N LEU A 77 -7.28 -17.58 -3.17
CA LEU A 77 -5.96 -17.98 -3.67
C LEU A 77 -5.80 -19.50 -3.71
N LYS A 78 -6.25 -20.21 -2.67
CA LYS A 78 -6.22 -21.68 -2.64
C LYS A 78 -7.07 -22.30 -3.75
N ARG A 79 -8.26 -21.77 -4.01
CA ARG A 79 -9.12 -22.23 -5.11
C ARG A 79 -8.47 -21.99 -6.48
N ILE A 80 -7.82 -20.84 -6.67
CA ILE A 80 -7.08 -20.54 -7.90
C ILE A 80 -5.93 -21.54 -8.06
N ALA A 81 -5.09 -21.72 -7.05
CA ALA A 81 -3.97 -22.66 -7.07
C ALA A 81 -4.43 -24.09 -7.41
N CYS A 82 -5.47 -24.60 -6.73
CA CYS A 82 -6.04 -25.91 -7.03
C CYS A 82 -6.56 -26.02 -8.47
N SER A 83 -7.22 -24.97 -8.98
CA SER A 83 -7.77 -24.97 -10.34
C SER A 83 -6.67 -24.96 -11.41
N LEU A 84 -5.51 -24.39 -11.10
CA LEU A 84 -4.33 -24.35 -11.97
C LEU A 84 -3.37 -25.54 -11.76
N GLY A 85 -3.69 -26.47 -10.84
CA GLY A 85 -2.81 -27.58 -10.50
C GLY A 85 -1.51 -27.17 -9.80
N MET A 86 -1.49 -25.99 -9.18
CA MET A 86 -0.34 -25.46 -8.44
C MET A 86 -0.36 -25.92 -6.99
N ASP A 87 0.83 -26.15 -6.42
CA ASP A 87 0.99 -26.27 -4.97
C ASP A 87 0.81 -24.90 -4.33
N PHE A 88 -0.18 -24.79 -3.43
CA PHE A 88 -0.54 -23.53 -2.79
C PHE A 88 0.59 -22.96 -1.92
N ASP A 89 1.27 -23.80 -1.14
CA ASP A 89 2.31 -23.35 -0.22
C ASP A 89 3.58 -22.95 -0.98
N ALA A 90 3.93 -23.69 -2.04
CA ALA A 90 5.02 -23.32 -2.94
C ALA A 90 4.73 -22.01 -3.70
N ALA A 91 3.49 -21.80 -4.14
CA ALA A 91 3.06 -20.56 -4.78
C ALA A 91 3.16 -19.37 -3.81
N LEU A 92 2.72 -19.51 -2.56
CA LEU A 92 2.85 -18.44 -1.56
C LEU A 92 4.32 -18.12 -1.26
N ALA A 93 5.18 -19.14 -1.09
CA ALA A 93 6.59 -18.93 -0.76
C ALA A 93 7.36 -18.15 -1.84
N SER A 94 6.93 -18.28 -3.10
CA SER A 94 7.48 -17.59 -4.28
C SER A 94 6.77 -16.27 -4.60
N SER A 95 5.71 -15.91 -3.86
CA SER A 95 4.95 -14.68 -4.08
C SER A 95 5.57 -13.48 -3.36
N PHE A 96 5.15 -12.29 -3.79
CA PHE A 96 5.45 -11.01 -3.14
C PHE A 96 4.18 -10.16 -3.09
N MET A 97 3.99 -9.41 -2.01
CA MET A 97 2.80 -8.61 -1.78
C MET A 97 3.19 -7.16 -1.49
N VAL A 98 2.47 -6.22 -2.09
CA VAL A 98 2.54 -4.80 -1.75
C VAL A 98 1.28 -4.48 -0.96
N SER A 99 1.44 -4.21 0.34
CA SER A 99 0.41 -3.65 1.20
C SER A 99 0.39 -2.14 0.95
N ALA A 100 -0.65 -1.66 0.28
CA ALA A 100 -0.79 -0.26 -0.06
C ALA A 100 -1.75 0.39 0.95
N ASP A 101 -1.28 1.45 1.59
CA ASP A 101 -2.04 2.29 2.52
C ASP A 101 -1.25 3.59 2.73
N ASN A 102 -1.91 4.73 2.83
CA ASN A 102 -1.27 6.04 2.86
C ASN A 102 -0.31 6.24 4.05
N ALA A 103 0.49 7.29 3.97
CA ALA A 103 1.50 7.63 4.97
C ALA A 103 1.33 9.08 5.44
N HIS A 104 1.71 9.36 6.68
CA HIS A 104 1.67 10.73 7.20
C HIS A 104 2.80 11.58 6.62
N ALA A 105 2.45 12.66 5.93
CA ALA A 105 3.38 13.73 5.59
C ALA A 105 3.76 14.55 6.83
N VAL A 106 4.93 15.17 6.82
CA VAL A 106 5.31 16.15 7.84
C VAL A 106 4.35 17.33 7.79
N HIS A 107 3.63 17.56 8.88
CA HIS A 107 2.69 18.66 8.96
C HIS A 107 3.46 19.96 9.29
N PRO A 108 3.37 21.04 8.48
CA PRO A 108 4.21 22.23 8.66
C PRO A 108 3.94 22.96 9.98
N ASN A 109 2.71 22.91 10.49
CA ASN A 109 2.37 23.46 11.82
C ASN A 109 2.64 22.50 12.99
N HIS A 110 2.93 21.23 12.70
CA HIS A 110 3.19 20.20 13.69
C HIS A 110 4.40 19.31 13.34
N PRO A 111 5.57 19.91 13.00
CA PRO A 111 6.74 19.13 12.59
C PRO A 111 7.25 18.24 13.72
N GLU A 112 6.94 18.58 14.97
CA GLU A 112 7.27 17.78 16.15
C GLU A 112 6.62 16.40 16.15
N LYS A 113 5.57 16.14 15.35
CA LYS A 113 4.94 14.82 15.29
C LYS A 113 5.65 13.84 14.37
N SER A 114 6.53 14.32 13.50
CA SER A 114 7.27 13.50 12.54
C SER A 114 8.66 13.13 13.07
N ASP A 115 9.28 12.11 12.48
CA ASP A 115 10.67 11.77 12.77
C ASP A 115 11.60 12.92 12.33
N PRO A 116 12.49 13.42 13.22
CA PRO A 116 13.34 14.57 12.92
C PRO A 116 14.45 14.26 11.91
N THR A 117 14.77 12.98 11.68
CA THR A 117 15.80 12.54 10.72
C THR A 117 15.21 12.11 9.39
N ASN A 118 13.94 11.70 9.38
CA ASN A 118 13.28 11.17 8.20
C ASN A 118 11.85 11.71 8.07
N SER A 119 11.74 12.90 7.51
CA SER A 119 10.46 13.57 7.26
C SER A 119 9.95 13.28 5.85
N VAL A 120 8.73 12.74 5.77
CA VAL A 120 8.02 12.49 4.51
C VAL A 120 7.40 13.80 4.01
N ILE A 121 7.64 14.14 2.75
CA ILE A 121 7.19 15.38 2.12
C ILE A 121 6.20 15.06 1.00
N LEU A 122 5.13 15.84 0.90
CA LEU A 122 4.19 15.78 -0.22
C LEU A 122 4.92 16.09 -1.55
N GLY A 123 4.67 15.30 -2.59
CA GLY A 123 5.19 15.50 -3.94
C GLY A 123 6.59 14.90 -4.18
N GLU A 124 7.18 14.25 -3.17
CA GLU A 124 8.50 13.63 -3.27
C GLU A 124 8.45 12.11 -3.53
N GLY A 125 7.30 11.59 -3.94
CA GLY A 125 7.14 10.21 -4.41
C GLY A 125 6.59 9.26 -3.36
N VAL A 126 6.63 7.96 -3.70
CA VAL A 126 5.99 6.90 -2.90
C VAL A 126 6.75 6.67 -1.60
N VAL A 127 6.02 6.47 -0.52
CA VAL A 127 6.56 6.27 0.83
C VAL A 127 6.66 4.77 1.12
N VAL A 128 7.85 4.30 1.50
CA VAL A 128 8.10 2.95 2.01
C VAL A 128 8.03 2.99 3.54
N LYS A 129 7.05 2.30 4.14
CA LYS A 129 6.73 2.41 5.56
C LYS A 129 7.46 1.36 6.37
N HIS A 130 8.22 1.77 7.38
CA HIS A 130 9.00 0.89 8.27
C HIS A 130 8.57 1.03 9.72
N HIS A 131 8.50 -0.09 10.43
CA HIS A 131 8.20 -0.09 11.86
C HIS A 131 8.88 -1.25 12.59
N ALA A 132 9.66 -0.95 13.63
CA ALA A 132 10.44 -1.97 14.36
C ALA A 132 9.57 -3.06 15.02
N ASN A 133 8.34 -2.72 15.43
CA ASN A 133 7.39 -3.70 16.01
C ASN A 133 6.56 -4.46 14.95
N GLN A 134 6.89 -4.37 13.66
CA GLN A 134 6.18 -5.05 12.57
C GLN A 134 4.70 -4.69 12.43
N ASN A 135 4.33 -3.47 12.83
CA ASN A 135 3.03 -2.88 12.45
C ASN A 135 2.91 -2.69 10.93
N TYR A 136 4.08 -2.57 10.27
CA TYR A 136 4.27 -2.68 8.84
C TYR A 136 5.12 -3.93 8.58
N THR A 137 4.83 -4.65 7.50
CA THR A 137 5.51 -5.90 7.13
C THR A 137 6.88 -5.66 6.47
N THR A 138 7.21 -4.41 6.19
CA THR A 138 8.45 -4.03 5.50
C THR A 138 9.69 -4.48 6.27
N ASP A 139 10.56 -5.19 5.57
CA ASP A 139 11.91 -5.52 6.01
C ASP A 139 12.95 -5.00 5.00
N ALA A 140 14.24 -5.26 5.28
CA ALA A 140 15.31 -4.81 4.39
C ALA A 140 15.22 -5.42 2.98
N VAL A 141 14.72 -6.66 2.87
CA VAL A 141 14.58 -7.38 1.59
C VAL A 141 13.42 -6.81 0.80
N SER A 142 12.24 -6.68 1.41
CA SER A 142 11.05 -6.19 0.74
C SER A 142 11.16 -4.71 0.36
N SER A 143 11.82 -3.91 1.21
CA SER A 143 12.20 -2.52 0.89
C SER A 143 13.15 -2.44 -0.30
N ALA A 144 14.21 -3.26 -0.34
CA ALA A 144 15.14 -3.26 -1.47
C ALA A 144 14.46 -3.65 -2.79
N VAL A 145 13.59 -4.65 -2.76
CA VAL A 145 12.81 -5.10 -3.92
C VAL A 145 11.95 -3.96 -4.47
N ILE A 146 11.14 -3.32 -3.63
CA ILE A 146 10.23 -2.28 -4.13
C ILE A 146 10.97 -1.02 -4.59
N LYS A 147 12.07 -0.65 -3.91
CA LYS A 147 12.91 0.49 -4.33
C LYS A 147 13.59 0.25 -5.67
N GLN A 148 14.03 -0.98 -5.94
CA GLN A 148 14.60 -1.33 -7.24
C GLN A 148 13.54 -1.33 -8.36
N ILE A 149 12.30 -1.75 -8.05
CA ILE A 149 11.16 -1.61 -8.97
C ILE A 149 10.85 -0.14 -9.23
N ALA A 150 10.82 0.69 -8.18
CA ALA A 150 10.59 2.12 -8.27
C ALA A 150 11.65 2.80 -9.15
N GLU A 151 12.93 2.49 -8.95
CA GLU A 151 14.04 3.00 -9.77
C GLU A 151 13.85 2.65 -11.25
N LYS A 152 13.54 1.39 -11.57
CA LYS A 152 13.24 0.95 -12.95
C LYS A 152 12.03 1.66 -13.56
N ALA A 153 11.04 2.00 -12.73
CA ALA A 153 9.84 2.72 -13.13
C ALA A 153 10.02 4.25 -13.18
N GLY A 154 11.20 4.78 -12.80
CA GLY A 154 11.46 6.22 -12.70
C GLY A 154 10.66 6.92 -11.59
N VAL A 155 10.30 6.18 -10.54
CA VAL A 155 9.54 6.66 -9.38
C VAL A 155 10.49 6.93 -8.22
N LYS A 156 10.41 8.14 -7.66
CA LYS A 156 11.09 8.48 -6.41
C LYS A 156 10.44 7.76 -5.24
N THR A 157 11.25 7.39 -4.25
CA THR A 157 10.76 6.82 -2.99
C THR A 157 11.29 7.60 -1.80
N GLN A 158 10.45 7.70 -0.77
CA GLN A 158 10.80 8.20 0.55
C GLN A 158 10.71 7.04 1.54
N ASP A 159 11.45 7.09 2.64
CA ASP A 159 11.23 6.17 3.76
C ASP A 159 10.31 6.86 4.77
N PHE A 160 9.52 6.09 5.51
CA PHE A 160 8.81 6.56 6.71
C PHE A 160 9.21 5.69 7.89
N PHE A 161 9.59 6.34 8.99
CA PHE A 161 9.76 5.70 10.28
C PHE A 161 8.85 6.42 11.28
N MET A 162 8.09 5.65 12.07
CA MET A 162 7.39 6.23 13.20
C MET A 162 8.41 6.61 14.28
N ARG A 163 8.19 7.75 14.94
CA ARG A 163 8.95 8.08 16.15
C ARG A 163 8.78 6.97 17.19
N SER A 164 9.88 6.54 17.78
CA SER A 164 9.90 5.42 18.75
C SER A 164 9.08 5.66 20.02
N ASP A 165 8.78 6.91 20.36
CA ASP A 165 8.01 7.30 21.56
C ASP A 165 6.49 7.41 21.31
N LEU A 166 6.05 7.23 20.06
CA LEU A 166 4.64 7.31 19.67
C LEU A 166 4.12 5.94 19.21
N ARG A 167 2.81 5.75 19.36
CA ARG A 167 2.13 4.56 18.82
C ARG A 167 1.89 4.75 17.33
N CYS A 168 2.06 3.66 16.59
CA CYS A 168 1.72 3.56 15.17
C CYS A 168 0.43 2.72 15.02
N GLY A 169 -0.38 3.04 14.01
CA GLY A 169 -1.44 2.13 13.53
C GLY A 169 -0.83 0.81 13.03
N SER A 170 -1.68 -0.18 12.78
CA SER A 170 -1.30 -1.42 12.10
C SER A 170 -2.00 -1.45 10.75
N THR A 171 -1.43 -2.07 9.73
CA THR A 171 -2.01 -2.09 8.39
C THR A 171 -2.58 -3.46 8.00
N LEU A 172 -3.29 -3.48 6.88
CA LEU A 172 -3.77 -4.69 6.21
C LEU A 172 -2.66 -5.73 5.95
N GLY A 173 -1.43 -5.29 5.69
CA GLY A 173 -0.29 -6.17 5.43
C GLY A 173 0.01 -7.09 6.61
N ALA A 174 0.13 -6.52 7.82
CA ALA A 174 0.40 -7.27 9.03
C ALA A 174 -0.75 -8.26 9.33
N ILE A 175 -2.00 -7.84 9.15
CA ILE A 175 -3.18 -8.67 9.41
C ILE A 175 -3.29 -9.81 8.39
N SER A 176 -3.16 -9.50 7.10
CA SER A 176 -3.24 -10.49 6.02
C SER A 176 -2.13 -11.53 6.10
N SER A 177 -0.93 -11.13 6.53
CA SER A 177 0.22 -12.04 6.65
C SER A 177 0.01 -13.18 7.65
N THR A 178 -0.91 -13.00 8.62
CA THR A 178 -1.31 -14.05 9.56
C THR A 178 -2.10 -15.19 8.89
N GLN A 179 -2.77 -14.91 7.77
CA GLN A 179 -3.54 -15.90 7.00
C GLN A 179 -2.82 -16.36 5.75
N VAL A 180 -2.07 -15.45 5.12
CA VAL A 180 -1.37 -15.62 3.84
C VAL A 180 0.06 -15.11 4.01
N SER A 181 0.96 -15.99 4.43
CA SER A 181 2.34 -15.64 4.76
C SER A 181 3.19 -15.43 3.50
N VAL A 182 3.12 -14.22 2.95
CA VAL A 182 3.83 -13.80 1.74
C VAL A 182 4.81 -12.68 2.11
N LYS A 183 5.97 -12.65 1.44
CA LYS A 183 6.94 -11.55 1.58
C LYS A 183 6.25 -10.25 1.21
N SER A 184 6.27 -9.27 2.09
CA SER A 184 5.43 -8.10 1.95
C SER A 184 6.15 -6.80 2.29
N VAL A 185 5.74 -5.74 1.63
CA VAL A 185 6.19 -4.37 1.87
C VAL A 185 4.97 -3.48 2.05
N ASP A 186 5.03 -2.57 3.02
CA ASP A 186 4.05 -1.51 3.17
C ASP A 186 4.52 -0.26 2.45
N VAL A 187 3.68 0.25 1.56
CA VAL A 187 3.90 1.48 0.82
C VAL A 187 2.65 2.34 0.81
N GLY A 188 2.81 3.64 0.54
CA GLY A 188 1.69 4.58 0.43
C GLY A 188 2.10 5.88 -0.20
N ILE A 189 1.16 6.80 -0.32
CA ILE A 189 1.47 8.20 -0.67
C ILE A 189 1.40 9.07 0.58
N ALA A 190 2.17 10.16 0.56
CA ALA A 190 2.17 11.13 1.63
C ALA A 190 0.83 11.87 1.68
N GLN A 191 0.24 11.98 2.87
CA GLN A 191 -1.07 12.59 3.11
C GLN A 191 -1.04 13.51 4.33
N LEU A 192 -1.80 14.60 4.24
CA LEU A 192 -2.16 15.46 5.36
C LEU A 192 -3.63 15.27 5.74
N ALA A 193 -3.92 15.51 7.02
CA ALA A 193 -5.26 15.41 7.60
C ALA A 193 -5.92 14.03 7.40
N MET A 194 -5.13 12.95 7.52
CA MET A 194 -5.62 11.57 7.49
C MET A 194 -6.78 11.35 8.50
N HIS A 195 -7.84 10.68 8.04
CA HIS A 195 -9.14 10.47 8.70
C HIS A 195 -10.01 11.74 8.85
N SER A 196 -9.67 12.83 8.16
CA SER A 196 -10.54 14.01 8.06
C SER A 196 -11.69 13.76 7.09
N ALA A 197 -12.78 14.54 7.20
CA ALA A 197 -13.85 14.53 6.21
C ALA A 197 -13.38 14.96 4.81
N VAL A 198 -12.30 15.75 4.75
CA VAL A 198 -11.60 16.18 3.54
C VAL A 198 -10.10 16.15 3.83
N GLU A 199 -9.36 15.47 2.95
CA GLU A 199 -7.95 15.13 3.12
C GLU A 199 -7.13 15.69 1.95
N THR A 200 -5.80 15.72 2.10
CA THR A 200 -4.91 16.35 1.11
C THR A 200 -3.71 15.47 0.79
N VAL A 201 -3.46 15.22 -0.49
CA VAL A 201 -2.24 14.57 -1.02
C VAL A 201 -1.64 15.41 -2.15
N ALA A 202 -0.41 15.14 -2.55
CA ALA A 202 0.12 15.69 -3.81
C ALA A 202 -0.42 14.87 -5.00
N ALA A 203 -0.88 15.55 -6.04
CA ALA A 203 -1.38 14.88 -7.25
C ALA A 203 -0.27 14.03 -7.91
N SER A 204 0.97 14.52 -7.88
CA SER A 204 2.14 13.81 -8.41
C SER A 204 2.47 12.51 -7.68
N ASP A 205 2.14 12.40 -6.39
CA ASP A 205 2.40 11.17 -5.62
C ASP A 205 1.41 10.07 -6.01
N LEU A 206 0.17 10.42 -6.32
CA LEU A 206 -0.81 9.45 -6.84
C LEU A 206 -0.39 8.88 -8.19
N ASP A 207 0.07 9.75 -9.11
CA ASP A 207 0.66 9.31 -10.39
C ASP A 207 1.89 8.41 -10.18
N ALA A 208 2.72 8.74 -9.19
CA ALA A 208 3.89 7.94 -8.83
C ALA A 208 3.49 6.57 -8.28
N ALA A 209 2.44 6.48 -7.47
CA ALA A 209 1.91 5.23 -6.94
C ALA A 209 1.37 4.32 -8.07
N VAL A 210 0.60 4.86 -9.02
CA VAL A 210 0.14 4.10 -10.20
C VAL A 210 1.34 3.53 -10.96
N LYS A 211 2.35 4.36 -11.26
CA LYS A 211 3.55 3.92 -11.98
C LYS A 211 4.33 2.84 -11.23
N LEU A 212 4.45 2.98 -9.91
CA LEU A 212 5.11 1.98 -9.08
C LEU A 212 4.37 0.65 -9.13
N PHE A 213 3.04 0.67 -8.96
CA PHE A 213 2.23 -0.55 -8.95
C PHE A 213 2.20 -1.21 -10.33
N GLU A 214 2.17 -0.44 -11.42
CA GLU A 214 2.36 -0.99 -12.76
C GLU A 214 3.73 -1.66 -12.92
N GLY A 215 4.79 -0.99 -12.44
CA GLY A 215 6.13 -1.54 -12.40
C GLY A 215 6.20 -2.85 -11.60
N PHE A 216 5.50 -2.90 -10.47
CA PHE A 216 5.39 -4.09 -9.63
C PHE A 216 4.70 -5.25 -10.35
N PHE A 217 3.54 -5.03 -10.97
CA PHE A 217 2.84 -6.08 -11.72
C PHE A 217 3.61 -6.53 -12.98
N LYS A 218 4.40 -5.65 -13.60
CA LYS A 218 5.29 -6.01 -14.73
C LYS A 218 6.54 -6.76 -14.28
N ALA A 219 7.00 -6.55 -13.05
CA ALA A 219 8.25 -7.10 -12.55
C ALA A 219 8.14 -8.61 -12.30
N LYS A 220 9.18 -9.34 -12.71
CA LYS A 220 9.31 -10.76 -12.36
C LYS A 220 10.29 -10.92 -11.21
N ILE A 221 9.73 -11.18 -10.03
CA ILE A 221 10.46 -11.37 -8.78
C ILE A 221 10.72 -12.86 -8.60
N GLN A 222 11.98 -13.27 -8.51
CA GLN A 222 12.35 -14.67 -8.27
C GLN A 222 13.20 -14.79 -7.00
N PHE A 223 12.87 -15.80 -6.20
CA PHE A 223 13.58 -16.18 -4.98
C PHE A 223 14.22 -17.57 -5.14
N PRO A 224 15.33 -17.71 -5.89
CA PRO A 224 16.08 -18.95 -6.01
C PRO A 224 16.63 -19.46 -4.67
N GLU A 225 16.93 -20.76 -4.61
CA GLU A 225 17.46 -21.44 -3.41
C GLU A 225 18.85 -20.94 -2.97
N ASP A 226 19.59 -20.26 -3.85
CA ASP A 226 20.90 -19.69 -3.57
C ASP A 226 20.86 -18.40 -2.74
N GLY A 227 19.65 -17.97 -2.31
CA GLY A 227 19.42 -16.80 -1.47
C GLY A 227 19.50 -15.46 -2.21
N ARG A 228 19.70 -15.48 -3.54
CA ARG A 228 19.65 -14.26 -4.35
C ARG A 228 18.20 -13.85 -4.61
N ILE A 229 18.02 -12.58 -4.95
CA ILE A 229 16.75 -12.04 -5.43
C ILE A 229 16.99 -11.56 -6.85
N ILE A 230 16.21 -12.08 -7.78
CA ILE A 230 16.32 -11.72 -9.19
C ILE A 230 15.09 -10.92 -9.57
N LEU A 231 15.32 -9.67 -9.97
CA LEU A 231 14.30 -8.78 -10.52
C LEU A 231 14.51 -8.61 -12.02
N LYS A 232 13.69 -9.29 -12.81
CA LYS A 232 13.64 -9.09 -14.26
C LYS A 232 12.59 -8.04 -14.57
#